data_AF-A0A8C3I1P0-F1
#
_entry.id   AF-A0A8C3I1P0-F1
#
_cell.length_a   1.000
_cell.length_b   1.000
_cell.length_c   1.000
_cell.angle_alpha   90.00
_cell.angle_beta   90.00
_cell.angle_gamma   90.00
#
_symmetry.space_group_name_H-M   'P 1'
#
loop_
_entity.id
_entity.type
_entity.pdbx_description
1 polymer ?
#
loop_
_entity_poly.entity_id
_entity_poly.type
_entity_poly.pdbx_seq_one_letter_code
_entity_poly.pdbx_strand_id
1 'polypeptide(L)'
;MRRPKLKKASKRMTCHKRYKIQKKVREHSRKLRKEAKKRGHKKPKKDPGIPNAAPFKEEVLREAEQRKQRLEELKQKQKLARQKDLEKKRKLQAKKNATKANKHPEEKVCMCSIILLF
;
A
#
# COMPACT_ATOMS: atom_id res chain seq x y z
N MET A 1 10.02 38.12 51.88
CA MET A 1 9.86 37.17 52.98
C MET A 1 9.28 35.85 52.47
N ARG A 2 9.85 34.69 52.84
CA ARG A 2 9.20 33.39 52.59
C ARG A 2 8.13 33.18 53.66
N ARG A 3 6.86 33.03 53.25
CA ARG A 3 5.74 32.83 54.20
C ARG A 3 5.86 31.44 54.85
N PRO A 4 6.14 31.31 56.16
CA PRO A 4 6.56 30.04 56.78
C PRO A 4 5.51 28.91 56.87
N LYS A 5 4.36 29.01 56.18
CA LYS A 5 3.25 28.04 56.30
C LYS A 5 2.65 27.57 54.96
N LEU A 6 3.20 28.00 53.81
CA LEU A 6 2.76 27.55 52.48
C LEU A 6 3.90 26.82 51.75
N LYS A 7 4.09 25.53 52.06
CA LYS A 7 5.09 24.66 51.38
C LYS A 7 4.59 24.08 50.05
N LYS A 8 3.67 24.77 49.35
CA LYS A 8 3.13 24.30 48.07
C LYS A 8 3.98 24.86 46.93
N ALA A 9 4.59 23.96 46.15
CA ALA A 9 5.29 24.37 44.94
C ALA A 9 4.29 24.91 43.91
N SER A 10 4.69 25.98 43.22
CA SER A 10 3.88 26.52 42.12
C SER A 10 3.83 25.52 40.96
N LYS A 11 2.64 25.35 40.37
CA LYS A 11 2.46 24.58 39.13
C LYS A 11 3.07 25.30 37.92
N ARG A 12 3.44 26.59 38.06
CA ARG A 12 4.04 27.37 36.98
C ARG A 12 5.44 26.87 36.67
N MET A 13 5.66 26.55 35.41
CA MET A 13 6.96 26.16 34.88
C MET A 13 7.74 27.40 34.42
N THR A 14 9.03 27.48 34.77
CA THR A 14 9.90 28.52 34.21
C THR A 14 10.08 28.31 32.70
N CYS A 15 10.34 29.41 31.98
CA CYS A 15 10.53 29.38 30.53
C CYS A 15 11.64 28.40 30.12
N HIS A 16 12.77 28.41 30.84
CA HIS A 16 13.88 27.48 30.65
C HIS A 16 13.43 26.01 30.69
N LYS A 17 12.61 25.62 31.67
CA LYS A 17 12.13 24.24 31.80
C LYS A 17 11.21 23.86 30.64
N ARG A 18 10.33 24.77 30.19
CA ARG A 18 9.43 24.54 29.04
C ARG A 18 10.23 24.25 27.77
N TYR A 19 11.20 25.11 27.43
CA TYR A 19 12.02 24.92 26.23
C TYR A 19 12.92 23.69 26.31
N LYS A 20 13.44 23.35 27.50
CA LYS A 20 14.23 22.12 27.71
C LYS A 20 13.40 20.86 27.47
N ILE A 21 12.15 20.84 27.94
CA ILE A 21 11.21 19.73 27.69
C ILE A 21 10.90 19.62 26.20
N GLN A 22 10.53 20.73 25.54
CA GLN A 22 10.25 20.73 24.10
C GLN A 22 11.44 20.21 23.28
N LYS A 23 12.66 20.64 23.61
CA LYS A 23 13.89 20.15 22.96
C LYS A 23 14.07 18.65 23.17
N LYS A 24 13.90 18.15 24.40
CA LYS A 24 14.01 16.70 24.70
C LYS A 24 12.96 15.86 23.98
N VAL A 25 11.71 16.31 23.94
CA VAL A 25 10.62 15.63 23.22
C VAL A 25 10.91 15.61 21.71
N ARG A 26 11.32 16.75 21.14
CA ARG A 26 11.68 16.82 19.71
C ARG A 26 12.82 15.85 19.37
N GLU A 27 13.84 15.79 20.22
CA GLU A 27 14.96 14.87 20.06
C GLU A 27 14.52 13.40 20.18
N HIS A 28 13.68 13.07 21.16
CA HIS A 28 13.16 11.73 21.33
C HIS A 28 12.33 11.29 20.11
N SER A 29 11.38 12.11 19.65
CA SER A 29 10.59 11.83 18.45
C SER A 29 11.43 11.77 17.19
N ARG A 30 12.53 12.53 17.10
CA ARG A 30 13.51 12.43 16.01
C ARG A 30 14.21 11.06 16.02
N LYS A 31 14.64 10.57 17.18
CA LYS A 31 15.26 9.24 17.33
C LYS A 31 14.27 8.12 17.02
N LEU A 32 13.06 8.16 17.59
CA LEU A 32 12.00 7.18 17.31
C LEU A 32 11.67 7.09 15.81
N ARG A 33 11.60 8.22 15.10
CA ARG A 33 11.38 8.22 13.65
C ARG A 33 12.54 7.58 12.89
N LYS A 34 13.79 7.85 13.29
CA LYS A 34 14.97 7.22 12.68
C LYS A 34 14.99 5.71 12.94
N GLU A 35 14.72 5.28 14.17
CA GLU A 35 14.64 3.88 14.56
C GLU A 35 13.50 3.15 13.86
N ALA A 36 12.32 3.77 13.72
CA ALA A 36 11.19 3.20 12.99
C ALA A 36 11.49 3.00 11.50
N LYS A 37 12.25 3.91 10.89
CA LYS A 37 12.74 3.75 9.51
C LYS A 37 13.76 2.60 9.40
N LYS A 38 14.65 2.45 10.39
CA LYS A 38 15.66 1.36 10.42
C LYS A 38 15.06 -0.02 10.69
N ARG A 39 13.99 -0.12 11.49
CA ARG A 39 13.33 -1.39 11.86
C ARG A 39 12.65 -2.12 10.68
N GLY A 40 12.61 -1.53 9.48
CA GLY A 40 12.02 -2.16 8.29
C GLY A 40 10.50 -2.28 8.34
N HIS A 41 9.92 -3.08 7.42
CA HIS A 41 8.48 -3.32 7.38
C HIS A 41 8.03 -4.07 8.63
N LYS A 42 7.05 -3.50 9.34
CA LYS A 42 6.44 -4.15 10.51
C LYS A 42 5.77 -5.44 10.05
N LYS A 43 6.09 -6.56 10.71
CA LYS A 43 5.34 -7.81 10.54
C LYS A 43 3.85 -7.52 10.80
N PRO A 44 2.92 -8.14 10.04
CA PRO A 44 1.51 -8.01 10.32
C PRO A 44 1.26 -8.40 11.78
N LYS A 45 0.50 -7.57 12.49
CA LYS A 45 0.13 -7.87 13.88
C LYS A 45 -0.71 -9.14 13.88
N LYS A 46 -0.44 -10.02 14.83
CA LYS A 46 -1.28 -11.20 15.07
C LYS A 46 -2.61 -10.74 15.64
N ASP A 47 -3.70 -11.28 15.13
CA ASP A 47 -5.02 -11.04 15.71
C ASP A 47 -5.06 -11.64 17.13
N PRO A 48 -5.61 -10.93 18.12
CA PRO A 48 -5.66 -11.40 19.52
C PRO A 48 -6.50 -12.67 19.73
N GLY A 49 -7.06 -13.27 18.68
CA GLY A 49 -7.81 -14.52 18.72
C GLY A 49 -9.16 -14.39 19.43
N ILE A 50 -9.99 -15.42 19.28
CA ILE A 50 -11.26 -15.53 20.02
C ILE A 50 -10.97 -16.33 21.29
N PRO A 51 -11.28 -15.80 22.48
CA PRO A 51 -11.04 -16.50 23.74
C PRO A 51 -11.92 -17.75 23.88
N ASN A 52 -11.40 -18.79 24.53
CA ASN A 52 -12.07 -20.08 24.73
C ASN A 52 -13.33 -20.04 25.60
N ALA A 53 -13.53 -18.97 26.37
CA ALA A 53 -14.67 -18.80 27.25
C ALA A 53 -15.96 -18.36 26.51
N ALA A 54 -15.89 -18.08 25.21
CA ALA A 54 -17.05 -17.64 24.44
C ALA A 54 -17.93 -18.83 24.02
N PRO A 55 -19.26 -18.78 24.26
CA PRO A 55 -20.18 -19.88 24.00
C PRO A 55 -20.27 -20.33 22.53
N PHE A 56 -20.03 -19.42 21.58
CA PHE A 56 -20.09 -19.70 20.13
C PHE A 56 -18.72 -19.64 19.44
N LYS A 57 -17.64 -19.95 20.17
CA LYS A 57 -16.28 -19.86 19.61
C LYS A 57 -16.10 -20.68 18.33
N GLU A 58 -16.64 -21.89 18.30
CA GLU A 58 -16.50 -22.80 17.15
C GLU A 58 -17.25 -22.30 15.92
N GLU A 59 -18.45 -21.76 16.12
CA GLU A 59 -19.26 -21.18 15.04
C GLU A 59 -18.57 -19.97 14.41
N VAL A 60 -18.01 -19.08 15.23
CA VAL A 60 -17.30 -17.89 14.74
C VAL A 60 -16.01 -18.27 14.00
N LEU A 61 -15.30 -19.30 14.46
CA LEU A 61 -14.12 -19.80 13.74
C LEU A 61 -14.49 -20.40 12.38
N ARG A 62 -15.57 -21.20 12.33
CA ARG A 62 -16.08 -21.79 11.09
C ARG A 62 -16.51 -20.72 10.09
N GLU A 63 -17.18 -19.67 10.54
CA GLU A 63 -17.56 -18.55 9.68
C GLU A 63 -16.32 -17.81 9.15
N ALA A 64 -15.31 -17.60 9.98
CA ALA A 64 -14.07 -16.96 9.57
C ALA A 64 -13.31 -17.77 8.49
N GLU A 65 -13.29 -19.09 8.60
CA GLU A 65 -12.71 -19.99 7.59
C GLU A 65 -13.46 -19.90 6.27
N GLN A 66 -14.79 -19.98 6.29
CA GLN A 66 -15.61 -19.83 5.09
C GLN A 66 -15.40 -18.47 4.42
N ARG A 67 -15.30 -17.38 5.19
CA ARG A 67 -14.98 -16.05 4.65
C ARG A 67 -13.61 -16.01 3.97
N LYS A 68 -12.59 -16.66 4.55
CA LYS A 68 -11.25 -16.76 3.93
C LYS A 68 -11.30 -17.51 2.60
N GLN A 69 -11.97 -18.65 2.56
CA GLN A 69 -12.13 -19.46 1.34
C GLN A 69 -12.81 -18.66 0.22
N ARG A 70 -13.93 -17.99 0.52
CA ARG A 70 -14.65 -17.14 -0.46
C ARG A 70 -13.75 -16.02 -1.02
N LEU A 71 -12.98 -15.35 -0.17
CA LEU A 71 -12.07 -14.30 -0.59
C LEU A 71 -10.93 -14.83 -1.48
N GLU A 72 -10.41 -16.01 -1.16
CA GLU A 72 -9.37 -16.65 -1.97
C GLU A 72 -9.87 -17.06 -3.35
N GLU A 73 -11.05 -17.68 -3.42
CA GLU A 73 -11.70 -18.02 -4.69
C GLU A 73 -11.96 -16.78 -5.55
N LEU A 74 -12.48 -15.71 -4.96
CA LEU A 74 -12.69 -14.43 -5.66
C LEU A 74 -11.37 -13.87 -6.21
N LYS A 75 -10.31 -13.93 -5.41
CA LYS A 75 -8.98 -13.47 -5.84
C LYS A 75 -8.42 -14.32 -6.97
N GLN A 76 -8.62 -15.65 -6.94
CA GLN A 76 -8.22 -16.56 -8.02
C GLN A 76 -9.01 -16.26 -9.30
N LYS A 77 -10.33 -16.12 -9.20
CA LYS A 77 -11.20 -15.74 -10.33
C LYS A 77 -10.76 -14.41 -10.96
N GLN A 78 -10.47 -13.39 -10.15
CA GLN A 78 -9.96 -12.10 -10.62
C GLN A 78 -8.59 -12.20 -11.31
N LYS A 79 -7.67 -13.03 -10.79
CA LYS A 79 -6.37 -13.27 -11.43
C LYS A 79 -6.53 -13.91 -12.81
N LEU A 80 -7.37 -14.95 -12.91
CA LEU A 80 -7.65 -15.64 -14.17
C LEU A 80 -8.32 -14.69 -15.19
N ALA A 81 -9.29 -13.89 -14.75
CA ALA A 81 -9.92 -12.88 -15.60
C ALA A 81 -8.87 -11.87 -16.14
N ARG A 82 -8.01 -11.35 -15.27
CA ARG A 82 -6.94 -10.43 -15.67
C ARG A 82 -5.98 -11.05 -16.68
N GLN A 83 -5.61 -12.32 -16.51
CA GLN A 83 -4.75 -13.03 -17.47
C GLN A 83 -5.41 -13.18 -18.84
N LYS A 84 -6.69 -13.61 -18.87
CA LYS A 84 -7.47 -13.72 -20.11
C LYS A 84 -7.59 -12.37 -20.82
N ASP A 85 -7.81 -11.28 -20.10
CA ASP A 85 -7.91 -9.93 -20.67
C ASP A 85 -6.58 -9.45 -21.25
N LEU A 86 -5.46 -9.72 -20.57
CA LEU A 86 -4.12 -9.41 -21.08
C LEU A 86 -3.80 -10.21 -22.34
N GLU A 87 -4.14 -11.50 -22.37
CA GLU A 87 -3.94 -12.35 -23.55
C GLU A 87 -4.78 -11.87 -24.74
N LYS A 88 -6.05 -11.54 -24.52
CA LYS A 88 -6.92 -10.93 -25.53
C LYS A 88 -6.34 -9.62 -26.06
N LYS A 89 -5.86 -8.73 -25.18
CA LYS A 89 -5.20 -7.47 -25.57
C LYS A 89 -3.95 -7.71 -26.41
N ARG A 90 -3.10 -8.68 -26.03
CA ARG A 90 -1.91 -9.08 -26.80
C ARG A 90 -2.28 -9.61 -28.19
N LYS A 91 -3.27 -10.51 -28.29
CA LYS A 91 -3.77 -11.03 -29.58
C LYS A 91 -4.35 -9.94 -30.47
N LEU A 92 -5.12 -9.00 -29.90
CA LEU A 92 -5.67 -7.85 -30.63
C LEU A 92 -4.57 -6.90 -31.12
N GLN A 93 -3.54 -6.64 -30.31
CA GLN A 93 -2.38 -5.84 -30.72
C GLN A 93 -1.58 -6.52 -31.84
N ALA A 94 -1.33 -7.83 -31.75
CA ALA A 94 -0.67 -8.58 -32.82
C ALA A 94 -1.46 -8.52 -34.14
N LYS A 95 -2.79 -8.70 -34.10
CA LYS A 95 -3.66 -8.55 -35.28
C LYS A 95 -3.61 -7.14 -35.87
N LYS A 96 -3.63 -6.09 -35.04
CA LYS A 96 -3.52 -4.68 -35.48
C LYS A 96 -2.15 -4.38 -36.09
N ASN A 97 -1.07 -4.97 -35.58
CA ASN A 97 0.27 -4.78 -36.13
C ASN A 97 0.43 -5.52 -37.47
N ALA A 98 -0.13 -6.72 -37.60
CA ALA A 98 -0.15 -7.47 -38.86
C ALA A 98 -0.96 -6.75 -39.96
N THR A 99 -2.13 -6.18 -39.62
CA THR A 99 -2.91 -5.41 -40.62
C THR A 99 -2.26 -4.09 -41.00
N LYS A 100 -1.55 -3.42 -40.10
CA LYS A 100 -0.75 -2.22 -40.42
C LYS A 100 0.45 -2.55 -41.31
N ALA A 101 1.14 -3.66 -41.04
CA ALA A 101 2.26 -4.13 -41.84
C ALA A 101 1.87 -4.53 -43.27
N ASN A 102 0.62 -4.94 -43.50
CA ASN A 102 0.08 -5.23 -44.85
C ASN A 102 -0.47 -3.99 -45.58
N LYS A 103 -0.73 -2.87 -44.91
CA LYS A 103 -1.16 -1.60 -45.56
C LYS A 103 0.00 -0.69 -45.93
N HIS A 104 1.09 -0.74 -45.15
CA HIS A 104 2.33 0.00 -45.42
C HIS A 104 3.11 -0.39 -46.71
N PRO A 105 3.07 -1.63 -47.24
CA PRO A 105 3.80 -1.97 -48.46
C PRO A 105 3.11 -1.36 -49.69
N GLU A 106 1.77 -1.31 -49.71
CA GLU A 106 0.98 -0.78 -50.84
C GLU A 106 1.26 0.72 -51.09
N GLU A 107 1.38 1.54 -50.03
CA GLU A 107 1.66 2.98 -50.14
C GLU A 107 3.11 3.29 -50.56
N LYS A 108 4.06 2.44 -50.13
CA LYS A 108 5.48 2.57 -50.49
C LYS A 108 5.76 2.17 -51.94
N VAL A 109 5.09 1.13 -52.43
CA VAL A 109 5.19 0.71 -53.83
C VAL A 109 4.67 1.82 -54.75
N CYS A 110 3.53 2.44 -54.44
CA CYS A 110 2.99 3.54 -55.24
C CYS A 110 3.92 4.76 -55.33
N MET A 111 4.56 5.16 -54.21
CA MET A 111 5.50 6.29 -54.20
C MET A 111 6.81 5.98 -54.95
N CYS A 112 7.34 4.75 -54.88
CA CYS A 112 8.54 4.37 -55.63
C CYS A 112 8.29 4.31 -57.14
N SER A 113 7.10 3.84 -57.57
CA SER A 113 6.71 3.82 -58.99
C SER A 113 6.63 5.22 -59.59
N ILE A 114 6.14 6.20 -58.83
CA ILE A 114 6.01 7.60 -59.29
C ILE A 114 7.38 8.28 -59.43
N ILE A 115 8.35 7.94 -58.59
CA ILE A 115 9.70 8.52 -58.62
C ILE A 115 10.54 7.98 -59.80
N LEU A 116 10.24 6.78 -60.30
CA LEU A 116 10.93 6.17 -61.45
C LEU A 116 10.36 6.60 -62.82
N LEU A 117 9.26 7.37 -62.82
CA LEU A 117 8.56 7.87 -64.02
C LEU A 117 8.88 9.34 -64.34
N PHE A 118 9.72 10.00 -63.53
CA PHE A 118 10.26 11.35 -63.77
C PHE A 118 11.78 11.27 -63.94
#